data_AF-A0A832MWJ6-F1
#
_entry.id   AF-A0A832MWJ6-F1
#
_cell.length_a   1.000
_cell.length_b   1.000
_cell.length_c   1.000
_cell.angle_alpha   90.00
_cell.angle_beta   90.00
_cell.angle_gamma   90.00
#
_symmetry.space_group_name_H-M   'P 1'
#
loop_
_entity.id
_entity.type
_entity.pdbx_description
1 polymer ?
#
loop_
_entity_poly.entity_id
_entity_poly.type
_entity_poly.pdbx_seq_one_letter_code
_entity_poly.pdbx_strand_id
1 'polypeptide(L)'
;MINKGKTLFMANCATCHGTNGEGDGPAAATLNPKPRNFHQQSNWVNGPTLSGMFKTLNQGIPGSAMVSYSMLPVSDRIDLIAYIRTFSPDFPKISPDEVKDVEKEYNLSEGGGNSPSSVTIPVSEAMKMINESAIDRARKINQVREYLSAHGQEEGAKILHYVVQDKYRAITFLLDSNFWSKDLNFFVLLVTANAVQNGFDPRAAQLTAGQWQVMYNFLKGAYEVVSKGSRLAER
;
A
#
# COMPACT_ATOMS: atom_id res chain seq x y z
N MET A 1 -6.14 -0.23 -2.98
CA MET A 1 -6.85 0.94 -2.44
C MET A 1 -6.46 1.23 -0.98
N ILE A 2 -6.84 0.41 0.02
CA ILE A 2 -6.46 0.67 1.44
C ILE A 2 -4.94 0.71 1.68
N ASN A 3 -4.16 -0.23 1.12
CA ASN A 3 -2.70 -0.24 1.32
C ASN A 3 -2.01 1.00 0.71
N LYS A 4 -2.47 1.47 -0.45
CA LYS A 4 -1.97 2.70 -1.08
C LYS A 4 -2.39 3.92 -0.25
N GLY A 5 -3.64 3.98 0.18
CA GLY A 5 -4.15 4.99 1.11
C GLY A 5 -3.35 5.08 2.40
N LYS A 6 -2.98 3.93 2.98
CA LYS A 6 -2.11 3.87 4.17
C LYS A 6 -0.73 4.46 3.90
N THR A 7 -0.09 4.09 2.80
CA THR A 7 1.22 4.66 2.41
C THR A 7 1.14 6.18 2.23
N LEU A 8 0.11 6.65 1.51
CA LEU A 8 -0.12 8.07 1.29
C LEU A 8 -0.40 8.80 2.61
N PHE A 9 -1.18 8.21 3.51
CA PHE A 9 -1.50 8.79 4.81
C PHE A 9 -0.26 8.94 5.69
N MET A 10 0.58 7.92 5.74
CA MET A 10 1.84 7.98 6.49
C MET A 10 2.77 9.06 5.95
N ALA A 11 2.82 9.23 4.62
CA ALA A 11 3.67 10.23 3.98
C ALA A 11 3.16 11.67 4.13
N ASN A 12 1.84 11.88 4.12
CA ASN A 12 1.26 13.23 3.97
C ASN A 12 0.46 13.69 5.20
N CYS A 13 -0.12 12.78 5.98
CA CYS A 13 -1.15 13.10 6.97
C CYS A 13 -0.71 12.83 8.41
N ALA A 14 0.09 11.78 8.63
CA ALA A 14 0.44 11.29 9.97
C ALA A 14 1.19 12.32 10.84
N THR A 15 1.97 13.22 10.24
CA THR A 15 2.68 14.28 10.97
C THR A 15 1.74 15.20 11.75
N CYS A 16 0.54 15.46 11.21
CA CYS A 16 -0.47 16.28 11.87
C CYS A 16 -1.53 15.42 12.58
N HIS A 17 -2.02 14.37 11.92
CA HIS A 17 -3.15 13.57 12.42
C HIS A 17 -2.74 12.39 13.31
N GLY A 18 -1.45 12.12 13.47
CA GLY A 18 -0.94 10.95 14.18
C GLY A 18 -1.01 9.69 13.32
N THR A 19 -0.13 8.71 13.59
CA THR A 19 -0.14 7.43 12.85
C THR A 19 -1.41 6.61 13.10
N ASN A 20 -2.08 6.85 14.22
CA ASN A 20 -3.34 6.21 14.61
C ASN A 20 -4.57 7.08 14.30
N GLY A 21 -4.40 8.26 13.69
CA GLY A 21 -5.50 9.15 13.33
C GLY A 21 -6.15 9.89 14.50
N GLU A 22 -5.46 10.02 15.64
CA GLU A 22 -6.01 10.60 16.87
C GLU A 22 -5.93 12.14 16.91
N GLY A 23 -5.36 12.77 15.88
CA GLY A 23 -5.20 14.23 15.82
C GLY A 23 -4.05 14.74 16.70
N ASP A 24 -3.10 13.87 17.04
CA ASP A 24 -2.04 14.05 18.03
C ASP A 24 -0.64 13.86 17.43
N GLY A 25 -0.51 14.01 16.11
CA GLY A 25 0.79 13.91 15.44
C GLY A 25 1.80 14.93 15.97
N PRO A 26 3.10 14.75 15.72
CA PRO A 26 4.14 15.64 16.24
C PRO A 26 3.90 17.14 15.99
N ALA A 27 3.28 17.50 14.87
CA ALA A 27 2.94 18.88 14.57
C ALA A 27 1.67 19.39 15.31
N ALA A 28 0.78 18.50 15.77
CA ALA A 28 -0.51 18.86 16.35
C ALA A 28 -0.41 19.79 17.58
N ALA A 29 0.67 19.70 18.35
CA ALA A 29 0.88 20.49 19.56
C ALA A 29 0.90 22.02 19.29
N THR A 30 1.27 22.45 18.08
CA THR A 30 1.41 23.86 17.72
C THR A 30 0.31 24.36 16.77
N LEU A 31 -0.68 23.52 16.44
CA LEU A 31 -1.74 23.88 15.48
C LEU A 31 -3.03 24.27 16.19
N ASN A 32 -3.61 25.39 15.75
CA ASN A 32 -4.92 25.85 16.17
C ASN A 32 -5.75 26.23 14.92
N PRO A 33 -6.90 25.57 14.67
CA PRO A 33 -7.48 24.47 15.44
C PRO A 33 -6.61 23.21 15.43
N LYS A 34 -6.78 22.34 16.44
CA LYS A 34 -6.12 21.03 16.47
C LYS A 34 -6.54 20.17 15.28
N PRO A 35 -5.64 19.32 14.75
CA PRO A 35 -5.98 18.35 13.71
C PRO A 35 -7.12 17.42 14.14
N ARG A 36 -7.92 16.97 13.17
CA ARG A 36 -9.05 16.06 13.39
C ARG A 36 -8.58 14.73 13.97
N ASN A 37 -9.26 14.29 15.03
CA ASN A 37 -9.28 12.90 15.46
C ASN A 37 -10.33 12.13 14.64
N PHE A 38 -9.90 11.15 13.84
CA PHE A 38 -10.76 10.36 12.95
C PHE A 38 -11.60 9.30 13.66
N HIS A 39 -11.36 9.05 14.95
CA HIS A 39 -12.21 8.21 15.80
C HIS A 39 -13.50 8.93 16.24
N GLN A 40 -13.57 10.26 16.04
CA GLN A 40 -14.71 11.08 16.43
C GLN A 40 -15.54 11.51 15.21
N GLN A 41 -16.84 11.20 15.24
CA GLN A 41 -17.77 11.53 14.15
C GLN A 41 -18.35 12.96 14.23
N SER A 42 -18.17 13.65 15.37
CA SER A 42 -18.64 15.03 15.54
C SER A 42 -17.65 16.05 14.99
N ASN A 43 -18.16 17.25 14.67
CA ASN A 43 -17.37 18.44 14.31
C ASN A 43 -16.56 18.34 13.00
N TRP A 44 -16.92 17.46 12.07
CA TRP A 44 -16.33 17.44 10.72
C TRP A 44 -16.70 18.71 9.95
N VAL A 45 -15.70 19.48 9.51
CA VAL A 45 -15.92 20.77 8.82
C VAL A 45 -16.78 20.63 7.57
N ASN A 46 -16.51 19.62 6.75
CA ASN A 46 -17.30 19.31 5.54
C ASN A 46 -18.11 18.01 5.68
N GLY A 47 -18.26 17.48 6.90
CA GLY A 47 -18.92 16.20 7.17
C GLY A 47 -18.02 14.95 6.98
N PRO A 48 -18.37 13.82 7.62
CA PRO A 48 -17.63 12.55 7.55
C PRO A 48 -18.01 11.68 6.34
N THR A 49 -18.68 12.26 5.34
CA THR A 49 -19.12 11.59 4.11
C THR A 49 -17.99 11.52 3.09
N LEU A 50 -18.08 10.64 2.09
CA LEU A 50 -17.07 10.55 1.03
C LEU A 50 -16.90 11.91 0.34
N SER A 51 -18.01 12.55 -0.04
CA SER A 51 -18.02 13.88 -0.66
C SER A 51 -17.40 14.95 0.24
N GLY A 52 -17.70 14.92 1.54
CA GLY A 52 -17.17 15.87 2.53
C GLY A 52 -15.67 15.73 2.74
N MET A 53 -15.19 14.51 2.87
CA MET A 53 -13.75 14.22 2.96
C MET A 53 -13.03 14.60 1.65
N PHE A 54 -13.64 14.30 0.51
CA PHE A 54 -13.07 14.63 -0.80
C PHE A 54 -12.93 16.14 -1.00
N LYS A 55 -13.99 16.90 -0.67
CA LYS A 55 -13.96 18.36 -0.67
C LYS A 55 -12.85 18.90 0.22
N THR A 56 -12.68 18.34 1.41
CA THR A 56 -11.60 18.70 2.34
C THR A 56 -10.23 18.45 1.74
N LEU A 57 -10.00 17.29 1.11
CA LEU A 57 -8.73 17.01 0.42
C LEU A 57 -8.52 17.90 -0.81
N ASN A 58 -9.58 18.30 -1.50
CA ASN A 58 -9.50 19.12 -2.70
C ASN A 58 -9.22 20.60 -2.37
N GLN A 59 -9.80 21.14 -1.30
CA GLN A 59 -9.77 22.57 -1.00
C GLN A 59 -8.90 22.92 0.22
N GLY A 60 -8.55 21.94 1.04
CA GLY A 60 -8.10 22.19 2.40
C GLY A 60 -9.21 22.75 3.27
N ILE A 61 -8.85 23.28 4.45
CA ILE A 61 -9.76 24.01 5.34
C ILE A 61 -9.16 25.40 5.56
N PRO A 62 -9.70 26.44 4.89
CA PRO A 62 -9.27 27.82 5.08
C PRO A 62 -9.30 28.24 6.55
N GLY A 63 -8.28 29.00 6.99
CA GLY A 63 -8.15 29.41 8.39
C GLY A 63 -7.63 28.30 9.33
N SER A 64 -7.17 27.17 8.79
CA SER A 64 -6.47 26.11 9.53
C SER A 64 -5.17 25.72 8.82
N ALA A 65 -4.40 24.82 9.44
CA ALA A 65 -3.22 24.23 8.84
C ALA A 65 -3.50 23.11 7.82
N MET A 66 -4.77 22.73 7.62
CA MET A 66 -5.14 21.69 6.66
C MET A 66 -5.10 22.24 5.23
N VAL A 67 -3.99 22.00 4.54
CA VAL A 67 -3.77 22.42 3.15
C VAL A 67 -4.57 21.61 2.13
N SER A 68 -4.65 22.12 0.90
CA SER A 68 -5.19 21.37 -0.23
C SER A 68 -4.21 20.28 -0.70
N TYR A 69 -4.77 19.15 -1.09
CA TYR A 69 -4.10 18.02 -1.73
C TYR A 69 -4.64 17.79 -3.16
N SER A 70 -5.16 18.83 -3.81
CA SER A 70 -5.68 18.75 -5.19
C SER A 70 -4.63 18.30 -6.22
N MET A 71 -3.34 18.47 -5.90
CA MET A 71 -2.22 17.96 -6.68
C MET A 71 -2.14 16.43 -6.73
N LEU A 72 -2.75 15.74 -5.75
CA LEU A 72 -2.84 14.29 -5.78
C LEU A 72 -3.89 13.85 -6.80
N PRO A 73 -3.63 12.76 -7.56
CA PRO A 73 -4.64 12.15 -8.41
C PRO A 73 -5.93 11.89 -7.63
N VAL A 74 -7.07 11.99 -8.31
CA VAL A 74 -8.37 11.78 -7.65
C VAL A 74 -8.45 10.38 -7.03
N SER A 75 -7.98 9.36 -7.74
CA SER A 75 -7.90 7.98 -7.23
C SER A 75 -7.08 7.87 -5.93
N ASP A 76 -6.00 8.64 -5.80
CA ASP A 76 -5.14 8.65 -4.61
C ASP A 76 -5.83 9.31 -3.42
N ARG A 77 -6.63 10.36 -3.67
CA ARG A 77 -7.48 10.98 -2.64
C ARG A 77 -8.61 10.06 -2.20
N ILE A 78 -9.21 9.29 -3.12
CA ILE A 78 -10.20 8.26 -2.78
C ILE A 78 -9.56 7.15 -1.94
N ASP A 79 -8.35 6.71 -2.30
CA ASP A 79 -7.58 5.72 -1.52
C ASP A 79 -7.26 6.22 -0.10
N LEU A 80 -6.86 7.49 0.04
CA LEU A 80 -6.67 8.15 1.33
C LEU A 80 -7.95 8.13 2.17
N ILE A 81 -9.09 8.50 1.59
CA ILE A 81 -10.38 8.49 2.28
C ILE A 81 -10.76 7.07 2.71
N ALA A 82 -10.58 6.08 1.84
CA ALA A 82 -10.83 4.68 2.16
C ALA A 82 -10.00 4.22 3.36
N TYR A 83 -8.73 4.63 3.46
CA TYR A 83 -7.88 4.33 4.61
C TYR A 83 -8.29 5.10 5.87
N ILE A 84 -8.58 6.40 5.79
CA ILE A 84 -9.04 7.21 6.94
C ILE A 84 -10.29 6.58 7.57
N ARG A 85 -11.18 6.06 6.74
CA ARG A 85 -12.41 5.40 7.19
C ARG A 85 -12.18 4.08 7.92
N THR A 86 -10.96 3.53 7.93
CA THR A 86 -10.62 2.36 8.73
C THR A 86 -10.35 2.69 10.20
N PHE A 87 -10.17 3.96 10.56
CA PHE A 87 -9.94 4.36 11.95
C PHE A 87 -11.21 4.27 12.81
N SER A 88 -12.42 4.27 12.24
CA SER A 88 -13.67 4.15 12.99
C SER A 88 -14.71 3.35 12.19
N PRO A 89 -15.49 2.45 12.82
CA PRO A 89 -16.58 1.75 12.15
C PRO A 89 -17.81 2.67 11.90
N ASP A 90 -17.86 3.83 12.54
CA ASP A 90 -19.05 4.69 12.60
C ASP A 90 -19.19 5.64 11.39
N PHE A 91 -18.27 5.56 10.43
CA PHE A 91 -18.36 6.37 9.22
C PHE A 91 -19.60 6.00 8.39
N PRO A 92 -20.35 6.99 7.84
CA PRO A 92 -21.51 6.74 7.00
C PRO A 92 -21.16 5.80 5.85
N LYS A 93 -21.95 4.75 5.60
CA LYS A 93 -21.71 3.83 4.48
C LYS A 93 -21.69 4.59 3.17
N ILE A 94 -20.68 4.31 2.35
CA ILE A 94 -20.58 4.90 1.01
C ILE A 94 -21.71 4.32 0.16
N SER A 95 -22.61 5.15 -0.33
CA SER A 95 -23.62 4.72 -1.30
C SER A 95 -23.05 4.75 -2.72
N PRO A 96 -23.53 3.89 -3.63
CA PRO A 96 -23.16 3.97 -5.05
C PRO A 96 -23.47 5.33 -5.70
N ASP A 97 -24.48 6.02 -5.20
CA ASP A 97 -24.87 7.34 -5.69
C ASP A 97 -23.87 8.42 -5.24
N GLU A 98 -23.34 8.31 -4.02
CA GLU A 98 -22.34 9.23 -3.49
C GLU A 98 -21.01 9.15 -4.27
N VAL A 99 -20.66 7.96 -4.74
CA VAL A 99 -19.49 7.75 -5.62
C VAL A 99 -19.73 8.41 -6.98
N LYS A 100 -20.92 8.22 -7.58
CA LYS A 100 -21.30 8.85 -8.85
C LYS A 100 -21.35 10.37 -8.77
N ASP A 101 -21.81 10.91 -7.65
CA ASP A 101 -21.89 12.36 -7.45
C ASP A 101 -20.49 12.97 -7.36
N VAL A 102 -19.56 12.32 -6.65
CA VAL A 102 -18.13 12.73 -6.64
C VAL A 102 -17.50 12.56 -8.03
N GLU A 103 -17.83 11.51 -8.77
CA GLU A 103 -17.36 11.33 -10.16
C GLU A 103 -17.83 12.44 -11.08
N LYS A 104 -19.09 12.87 -10.95
CA LYS A 104 -19.69 13.92 -11.76
C LYS A 104 -19.22 15.31 -11.37
N GLU A 105 -19.06 15.59 -10.07
CA GLU A 105 -18.65 16.91 -9.57
C GLU A 105 -17.18 17.22 -9.89
N TYR A 106 -16.33 16.19 -9.92
CA TYR A 106 -14.89 16.34 -10.13
C TYR A 106 -14.41 15.80 -11.49
N ASN A 107 -15.33 15.56 -12.42
CA ASN A 107 -15.07 15.09 -13.80
C ASN A 107 -14.10 13.89 -13.85
N LEU A 108 -14.34 12.88 -13.02
CA LEU A 108 -13.52 11.65 -12.99
C LEU A 108 -13.48 10.90 -14.34
N SER A 109 -14.45 11.18 -15.21
CA SER A 109 -14.60 10.62 -16.55
C SER A 109 -13.95 11.46 -17.67
N GLU A 110 -13.55 12.71 -17.43
CA GLU A 110 -12.80 13.51 -18.41
C GLU A 110 -11.35 13.66 -17.96
N GLY A 111 -10.45 13.00 -18.69
CA GLY A 111 -9.04 12.86 -18.37
C GLY A 111 -8.33 14.18 -18.07
N GLY A 112 -7.89 14.32 -16.82
CA GLY A 112 -7.00 15.39 -16.37
C GLY A 112 -5.69 14.82 -15.84
N GLY A 113 -4.68 14.75 -16.71
CA GLY A 113 -3.27 14.61 -16.32
C GLY A 113 -2.57 13.39 -16.90
N ASN A 114 -1.81 13.62 -17.98
CA ASN A 114 -0.90 12.65 -18.60
C ASN A 114 -0.03 11.94 -17.57
N SER A 115 -0.32 10.66 -17.31
CA SER A 115 0.60 9.70 -16.71
C SER A 115 0.29 8.31 -17.27
N PRO A 116 1.29 7.46 -17.59
CA PRO A 116 1.14 6.34 -18.54
C PRO A 116 0.39 5.11 -18.01
N SER A 117 -0.64 5.26 -17.17
CA SER A 117 -1.23 4.12 -16.44
C SER A 117 -2.75 4.17 -16.23
N SER A 118 -3.51 4.83 -17.10
CA SER A 118 -4.98 4.81 -17.04
C SER A 118 -5.58 3.83 -18.06
N VAL A 119 -5.66 2.56 -17.67
CA VAL A 119 -6.70 1.64 -18.15
C VAL A 119 -7.75 1.60 -17.05
N THR A 120 -8.90 2.25 -17.25
CA THR A 120 -10.00 2.24 -16.27
C THR A 120 -10.80 0.96 -16.43
N ILE A 121 -10.82 0.13 -15.41
CA ILE A 121 -11.47 -1.18 -15.43
C ILE A 121 -12.83 -1.06 -14.71
N PRO A 122 -13.97 -1.42 -15.35
CA PRO A 122 -15.31 -1.33 -14.74
C PRO A 122 -15.37 -1.99 -13.36
N VAL A 123 -16.17 -1.49 -12.41
CA VAL A 123 -16.20 -2.02 -11.02
C VAL A 123 -16.48 -3.53 -10.93
N SER A 124 -17.29 -4.09 -11.83
CA SER A 124 -17.50 -5.54 -11.94
C SER A 124 -16.23 -6.28 -12.38
N GLU A 125 -15.48 -5.68 -13.30
CA GLU A 125 -14.19 -6.18 -13.77
C GLU A 125 -13.10 -5.92 -12.72
N ALA A 126 -13.19 -4.87 -11.91
CA ALA A 126 -12.33 -4.61 -10.75
C ALA A 126 -12.60 -5.60 -9.60
N MET A 127 -13.85 -5.98 -9.35
CA MET A 127 -14.19 -7.04 -8.38
C MET A 127 -13.74 -8.41 -8.87
N LYS A 128 -13.91 -8.70 -10.16
CA LYS A 128 -13.37 -9.89 -10.81
C LYS A 128 -11.85 -9.90 -10.72
N MET A 129 -11.17 -8.79 -10.97
CA MET A 129 -9.73 -8.63 -10.74
C MET A 129 -9.35 -8.70 -9.27
N ILE A 130 -10.16 -8.27 -8.31
CA ILE A 130 -9.85 -8.43 -6.88
C ILE A 130 -9.91 -9.91 -6.51
N ASN A 131 -10.89 -10.64 -7.01
CA ASN A 131 -11.00 -12.08 -6.77
C ASN A 131 -9.92 -12.85 -7.54
N GLU A 132 -9.70 -12.55 -8.82
CA GLU A 132 -8.66 -13.13 -9.66
C GLU A 132 -7.27 -12.73 -9.19
N SER A 133 -7.04 -11.52 -8.70
CA SER A 133 -5.76 -11.09 -8.11
C SER A 133 -5.55 -11.64 -6.70
N ALA A 134 -6.61 -11.84 -5.90
CA ALA A 134 -6.48 -12.55 -4.63
C ALA A 134 -6.17 -14.04 -4.84
N ILE A 135 -6.82 -14.68 -5.81
CA ILE A 135 -6.56 -16.06 -6.23
C ILE A 135 -5.17 -16.18 -6.86
N ASP A 136 -4.78 -15.27 -7.73
CA ASP A 136 -3.44 -15.20 -8.35
C ASP A 136 -2.37 -14.93 -7.29
N ARG A 137 -2.61 -14.03 -6.34
CA ARG A 137 -1.71 -13.78 -5.22
C ARG A 137 -1.55 -15.02 -4.34
N ALA A 138 -2.64 -15.69 -3.97
CA ALA A 138 -2.59 -16.93 -3.20
C ALA A 138 -1.83 -18.03 -3.97
N ARG A 139 -2.06 -18.15 -5.28
CA ARG A 139 -1.33 -19.07 -6.16
C ARG A 139 0.16 -18.77 -6.18
N LYS A 140 0.54 -17.50 -6.39
CA LYS A 140 1.94 -17.06 -6.43
C LYS A 140 2.64 -17.30 -5.09
N ILE A 141 1.97 -17.02 -3.96
CA ILE A 141 2.49 -17.34 -2.63
C ILE A 141 2.73 -18.85 -2.48
N ASN A 142 1.78 -19.68 -2.92
CA ASN A 142 1.95 -21.15 -2.86
C ASN A 142 3.08 -21.64 -3.76
N GLN A 143 3.22 -21.11 -4.98
CA GLN A 143 4.33 -21.44 -5.88
C GLN A 143 5.69 -21.06 -5.30
N VAL A 144 5.82 -19.88 -4.69
CA VAL A 144 7.05 -19.50 -3.96
C VAL A 144 7.28 -20.47 -2.81
N ARG A 145 6.25 -20.80 -2.02
CA ARG A 145 6.39 -21.75 -0.90
C ARG A 145 6.86 -23.13 -1.37
N GLU A 146 6.32 -23.65 -2.46
CA GLU A 146 6.73 -24.92 -3.07
C GLU A 146 8.17 -24.86 -3.55
N TYR A 147 8.55 -23.78 -4.26
CA TYR A 147 9.93 -23.58 -4.68
C TYR A 147 10.90 -23.57 -3.49
N LEU A 148 10.58 -22.81 -2.44
CA LEU A 148 11.40 -22.73 -1.22
C LEU A 148 11.50 -24.07 -0.48
N SER A 149 10.47 -24.90 -0.55
CA SER A 149 10.50 -26.26 0.02
C SER A 149 11.34 -27.21 -0.83
N ALA A 150 11.22 -27.15 -2.16
CA ALA A 150 11.96 -28.02 -3.08
C ALA A 150 13.47 -27.72 -3.10
N HIS A 151 13.85 -26.46 -2.93
CA HIS A 151 15.24 -26.00 -2.98
C HIS A 151 15.82 -25.69 -1.58
N GLY A 152 15.22 -26.24 -0.52
CA GLY A 152 15.57 -25.92 0.87
C GLY A 152 17.01 -26.23 1.30
N GLN A 153 17.73 -27.05 0.53
CA GLN A 153 19.13 -27.42 0.79
C GLN A 153 20.15 -26.48 0.13
N GLU A 154 19.71 -25.55 -0.72
CA GLU A 154 20.60 -24.59 -1.35
C GLU A 154 21.13 -23.56 -0.35
N GLU A 155 22.34 -23.05 -0.59
CA GLU A 155 22.96 -22.06 0.29
C GLU A 155 22.10 -20.78 0.45
N GLY A 156 21.46 -20.33 -0.63
CA GLY A 156 20.53 -19.21 -0.56
C GLY A 156 19.30 -19.48 0.29
N ALA A 157 18.80 -20.72 0.29
CA ALA A 157 17.70 -21.14 1.16
C ALA A 157 18.12 -21.15 2.63
N LYS A 158 19.33 -21.62 2.95
CA LYS A 158 19.86 -21.62 4.33
C LYS A 158 20.03 -20.21 4.86
N ILE A 159 20.59 -19.30 4.06
CA ILE A 159 20.73 -17.88 4.41
C ILE A 159 19.34 -17.26 4.62
N LEU A 160 18.40 -17.54 3.73
CA LEU A 160 17.02 -17.06 3.86
C LEU A 160 16.38 -17.52 5.17
N HIS A 161 16.50 -18.82 5.52
CA HIS A 161 15.95 -19.34 6.78
C HIS A 161 16.62 -18.72 8.02
N TYR A 162 17.90 -18.34 7.92
CA TYR A 162 18.61 -17.67 9.00
C TYR A 162 18.10 -16.25 9.26
N VAL A 163 17.68 -15.53 8.20
CA VAL A 163 17.31 -14.11 8.28
C VAL A 163 15.81 -13.81 8.10
N VAL A 164 14.97 -14.83 8.05
CA VAL A 164 13.51 -14.68 7.95
C VAL A 164 12.86 -15.15 9.24
N GLN A 165 12.10 -14.25 9.87
CA GLN A 165 11.34 -14.54 11.08
C GLN A 165 9.89 -14.94 10.77
N ASP A 166 9.26 -14.26 9.82
CA ASP A 166 7.90 -14.54 9.35
C ASP A 166 7.94 -14.81 7.84
N LYS A 167 7.97 -16.09 7.48
CA LYS A 167 8.08 -16.55 6.09
C LYS A 167 6.91 -16.07 5.23
N TYR A 168 5.70 -16.03 5.77
CA TYR A 168 4.54 -15.58 5.01
C TYR A 168 4.62 -14.08 4.72
N ARG A 169 5.00 -13.28 5.72
CA ARG A 169 5.18 -11.84 5.59
C ARG A 169 6.32 -11.48 4.63
N ALA A 170 7.47 -12.15 4.74
CA ALA A 170 8.61 -11.94 3.86
C ALA A 170 8.27 -12.27 2.39
N ILE A 171 7.64 -13.41 2.13
CA ILE A 171 7.22 -13.79 0.77
C ILE A 171 6.20 -12.79 0.22
N THR A 172 5.19 -12.44 1.01
CA THR A 172 4.14 -11.51 0.59
C THR A 172 4.71 -10.13 0.28
N PHE A 173 5.62 -9.63 1.12
CA PHE A 173 6.30 -8.36 0.91
C PHE A 173 7.14 -8.35 -0.38
N LEU A 174 7.93 -9.41 -0.61
CA LEU A 174 8.74 -9.53 -1.82
C LEU A 174 7.91 -9.74 -3.09
N LEU A 175 6.70 -10.31 -3.00
CA LEU A 175 5.81 -10.43 -4.15
C LEU A 175 5.09 -9.13 -4.50
N ASP A 176 4.87 -8.24 -3.52
CA ASP A 176 4.19 -6.96 -3.73
C ASP A 176 5.07 -5.90 -4.43
N SER A 177 6.40 -6.09 -4.42
CA SER A 177 7.37 -5.24 -5.11
C SER A 177 8.21 -6.08 -6.05
N ASN A 178 8.24 -5.79 -7.35
CA ASN A 178 9.08 -6.55 -8.30
C ASN A 178 10.46 -5.91 -8.54
N PHE A 179 10.67 -4.69 -8.06
CA PHE A 179 11.89 -3.90 -8.32
C PHE A 179 13.13 -4.48 -7.66
N TRP A 180 12.98 -5.16 -6.51
CA TRP A 180 14.11 -5.80 -5.82
C TRP A 180 14.83 -6.79 -6.73
N SER A 181 14.13 -7.52 -7.60
CA SER A 181 14.68 -8.55 -8.49
C SER A 181 15.63 -8.04 -9.59
N LYS A 182 15.73 -6.71 -9.73
CA LYS A 182 16.55 -6.03 -10.75
C LYS A 182 17.85 -5.47 -10.18
N ASP A 183 17.90 -5.18 -8.89
CA ASP A 183 19.02 -4.51 -8.25
C ASP A 183 19.27 -5.07 -6.84
N LEU A 184 20.47 -5.64 -6.64
CA LEU A 184 20.91 -6.19 -5.37
C LEU A 184 20.91 -5.14 -4.25
N ASN A 185 21.35 -3.91 -4.52
CA ASN A 185 21.43 -2.87 -3.49
C ASN A 185 20.03 -2.47 -3.01
N PHE A 186 19.08 -2.41 -3.94
CA PHE A 186 17.69 -2.15 -3.60
C PHE A 186 17.07 -3.31 -2.82
N PHE A 187 17.41 -4.55 -3.15
CA PHE A 187 17.02 -5.72 -2.37
C PHE A 187 17.56 -5.65 -0.93
N VAL A 188 18.86 -5.35 -0.75
CA VAL A 188 19.48 -5.19 0.57
C VAL A 188 18.78 -4.10 1.38
N LEU A 189 18.49 -2.95 0.76
CA LEU A 189 17.77 -1.85 1.40
C LEU A 189 16.38 -2.27 1.88
N LEU A 190 15.62 -2.98 1.04
CA LEU A 190 14.26 -3.43 1.39
C LEU A 190 14.24 -4.43 2.55
N VAL A 191 15.22 -5.33 2.59
CA VAL A 191 15.34 -6.34 3.67
C VAL A 191 15.77 -5.68 4.98
N THR A 192 16.59 -4.63 4.93
CA THR A 192 17.19 -4.03 6.14
C THR A 192 16.40 -2.84 6.71
N ALA A 193 15.78 -2.00 5.87
CA ALA A 193 15.18 -0.74 6.30
C ALA A 193 14.00 -0.89 7.30
N ASN A 194 13.22 -1.96 7.18
CA ASN A 194 12.10 -2.29 8.08
C ASN A 194 11.99 -3.81 8.28
N ALA A 195 13.11 -4.46 8.60
CA ALA A 195 13.25 -5.93 8.61
C ALA A 195 12.05 -6.65 9.29
N VAL A 196 11.76 -6.32 10.54
CA VAL A 196 10.68 -6.98 11.32
C VAL A 196 9.30 -6.79 10.70
N GLN A 197 9.00 -5.57 10.21
CA GLN A 197 7.72 -5.29 9.55
C GLN A 197 7.61 -6.02 8.21
N ASN A 198 8.73 -6.27 7.55
CA ASN A 198 8.81 -6.98 6.27
C ASN A 198 8.96 -8.50 6.46
N GLY A 199 8.98 -9.01 7.69
CA GLY A 199 9.09 -10.44 8.01
C GLY A 199 10.52 -10.98 8.10
N PHE A 200 11.51 -10.10 8.01
CA PHE A 200 12.93 -10.40 8.16
C PHE A 200 13.41 -10.16 9.58
N ASP A 201 14.48 -10.84 9.94
CA ASP A 201 15.20 -10.65 11.18
C ASP A 201 16.23 -9.50 11.01
N PRO A 202 16.36 -8.56 11.97
CA PRO A 202 17.36 -7.50 11.93
C PRO A 202 18.81 -8.01 11.74
N ARG A 203 19.10 -9.25 12.12
CA ARG A 203 20.39 -9.93 11.87
C ARG A 203 20.74 -10.01 10.38
N ALA A 204 19.77 -9.83 9.47
CA ALA A 204 20.04 -9.69 8.04
C ALA A 204 21.13 -8.64 7.75
N ALA A 205 21.18 -7.54 8.52
CA ALA A 205 22.21 -6.51 8.37
C ALA A 205 23.65 -7.00 8.59
N GLN A 206 23.83 -8.18 9.20
CA GLN A 206 25.14 -8.79 9.45
C GLN A 206 25.61 -9.70 8.31
N LEU A 207 24.78 -9.93 7.29
CA LEU A 207 25.18 -10.73 6.13
C LEU A 207 26.33 -10.05 5.36
N THR A 208 27.30 -10.84 4.94
CA THR A 208 28.38 -10.41 4.05
C THR A 208 27.85 -10.13 2.64
N ALA A 209 28.60 -9.35 1.85
CA ALA A 209 28.24 -9.08 0.45
C ALA A 209 28.03 -10.37 -0.38
N GLY A 210 28.84 -11.40 -0.13
CA GLY A 210 28.67 -12.72 -0.77
C GLY A 210 27.37 -13.41 -0.36
N GLN A 211 27.03 -13.38 0.93
CA GLN A 211 25.77 -13.96 1.42
C GLN A 211 24.54 -13.22 0.88
N TRP A 212 24.61 -11.89 0.77
CA TRP A 212 23.57 -11.09 0.12
C TRP A 212 23.38 -11.49 -1.34
N GLN A 213 24.47 -11.62 -2.11
CA GLN A 213 24.42 -12.03 -3.51
C GLN A 213 23.81 -13.43 -3.68
N VAL A 214 24.20 -14.39 -2.83
CA VAL A 214 23.68 -15.76 -2.86
C VAL A 214 22.18 -15.79 -2.53
N MET A 215 21.76 -15.12 -1.46
CA MET A 215 20.34 -15.05 -1.08
C MET A 215 19.50 -14.35 -2.16
N TYR A 216 20.02 -13.26 -2.72
CA TYR A 216 19.36 -12.52 -3.80
C TYR A 216 19.14 -13.37 -5.04
N ASN A 217 20.17 -14.08 -5.50
CA ASN A 217 20.06 -14.96 -6.68
C ASN A 217 19.05 -16.09 -6.45
N PHE A 218 19.05 -16.68 -5.25
CA PHE A 218 18.11 -17.72 -4.87
C PHE A 218 16.65 -17.23 -4.89
N LEU A 219 16.37 -16.12 -4.22
CA LEU A 219 15.03 -15.52 -4.22
C LEU A 219 14.60 -15.08 -5.62
N LYS A 220 15.53 -14.55 -6.42
CA LYS A 220 15.27 -14.19 -7.82
C LYS A 220 14.85 -15.40 -8.65
N GLY A 221 15.49 -16.56 -8.45
CA GLY A 221 15.08 -17.84 -9.05
C GLY A 221 13.65 -18.22 -8.67
N ALA A 222 13.30 -18.14 -7.38
CA ALA A 222 11.95 -18.38 -6.90
C ALA A 222 10.92 -17.44 -7.56
N TYR A 223 11.26 -16.15 -7.65
CA TYR A 223 10.42 -15.13 -8.25
C TYR A 223 10.23 -15.34 -9.76
N GLU A 224 11.28 -15.72 -10.48
CA GLU A 224 11.22 -15.97 -11.92
C GLU A 224 10.28 -17.12 -12.27
N VAL A 225 10.31 -18.21 -11.52
CA VAL A 225 9.39 -19.36 -11.68
C VAL A 225 7.93 -18.92 -11.59
N VAL A 226 7.64 -18.09 -10.60
CA VAL A 226 6.30 -17.55 -10.34
C VAL A 226 5.88 -16.55 -11.43
N SER A 227 6.81 -15.74 -11.93
CA SER A 227 6.55 -14.74 -12.99
C SER A 227 6.39 -15.34 -14.40
N LYS A 228 6.96 -16.52 -14.67
CA LYS A 228 6.86 -17.22 -15.97
C LYS A 228 5.59 -18.07 -16.06
N GLY A 229 5.09 -18.62 -14.94
CA GLY A 229 3.87 -19.42 -14.88
C GLY A 229 2.56 -18.67 -15.20
N SER A 230 2.55 -17.33 -15.15
CA SER A 230 1.38 -16.52 -15.46
C SER A 230 1.12 -16.30 -16.96
N ARG A 231 2.08 -16.64 -17.85
CA ARG A 231 1.95 -16.45 -19.31
C ARG A 231 1.24 -17.58 -20.05
N LEU A 232 0.88 -18.67 -19.37
CA LEU A 232 0.21 -19.83 -19.99
C LEU A 232 -1.33 -19.79 -19.87
N ALA A 233 -1.91 -18.73 -19.30
CA ALA A 233 -3.35 -18.55 -19.16
C ALA A 233 -3.96 -17.56 -20.19
N GLU A 234 -3.16 -17.04 -21.13
CA GLU A 234 -3.58 -16.08 -22.16
C GLU A 234 -3.49 -16.66 -23.59
N ARG A 235 -3.67 -17.98 -23.76
CA ARG A 235 -3.82 -18.62 -25.07
C ARG A 235 -5.07 -19.49 -25.13
#